data_AF-M1APG6-F1
#
_entry.id   AF-M1APG6-F1
#
_cell.length_a   1.000
_cell.length_b   1.000
_cell.length_c   1.000
_cell.angle_alpha   90.00
_cell.angle_beta   90.00
_cell.angle_gamma   90.00
#
_symmetry.space_group_name_H-M   'P 1'
#
loop_
_entity.id
_entity.type
_entity.pdbx_description
1 polymer ?
#
loop_
_entity_poly.entity_id
_entity_poly.type
_entity_poly.pdbx_seq_one_letter_code
_entity_poly.pdbx_strand_id
1 'polypeptide(L)'
;MMVSPAGKPQSFFHPTVNAIVSHFQNPDMQKSQGIRLDTIIAGNKVNQLKNRLEELDAVEDARIARTTFYDQMAEVGQKGWWESIEQLNAHEVTIFEAWLSDTCSKMRHHLNQLENGAPSSLGRESFGV
;
A
#
# COMPACT_ATOMS: atom_id res chain seq x y z
N MET A 1 -2.61 -25.05 -71.32
CA MET A 1 -3.19 -23.70 -71.51
C MET A 1 -4.63 -23.90 -71.99
N MET A 2 -5.62 -23.62 -71.14
CA MET A 2 -7.03 -23.81 -71.53
C MET A 2 -7.51 -22.54 -72.21
N VAL A 3 -7.90 -22.66 -73.47
CA VAL A 3 -8.37 -21.54 -74.29
C VAL A 3 -9.88 -21.65 -74.33
N SER A 4 -10.58 -20.59 -73.95
CA SER A 4 -12.04 -20.54 -74.07
C SER A 4 -12.47 -20.79 -75.52
N PRO A 5 -13.73 -21.23 -75.78
CA PRO A 5 -14.24 -21.40 -77.14
C PRO A 5 -14.12 -20.15 -78.03
N ALA A 6 -14.00 -18.97 -77.42
CA ALA A 6 -13.76 -17.68 -78.08
C ALA A 6 -12.26 -17.37 -78.33
N GLY A 7 -11.35 -18.34 -78.15
CA GLY A 7 -9.92 -18.17 -78.43
C GLY A 7 -9.13 -17.36 -77.39
N LYS A 8 -9.75 -16.95 -76.28
CA LYS A 8 -9.09 -16.13 -75.25
C LYS A 8 -8.43 -17.01 -74.19
N PRO A 9 -7.16 -16.75 -73.82
CA PRO A 9 -6.49 -17.44 -72.73
C PRO A 9 -7.19 -17.13 -71.40
N GLN A 10 -7.74 -18.16 -70.74
CA GLN A 10 -8.31 -18.03 -69.40
C GLN A 10 -7.23 -18.42 -68.39
N SER A 11 -6.76 -17.45 -67.59
CA SER A 11 -5.99 -17.75 -66.40
C SER A 11 -6.94 -18.01 -65.25
N PHE A 12 -6.92 -19.23 -64.71
CA PHE A 12 -7.68 -19.60 -63.50
C PHE A 12 -7.14 -18.95 -62.22
N PHE A 13 -5.96 -18.32 -62.28
CA PHE A 13 -5.22 -17.87 -61.10
C PHE A 13 -5.13 -16.34 -60.97
N HIS A 14 -5.79 -15.58 -61.85
CA HIS A 14 -5.82 -14.12 -61.74
C HIS A 14 -7.26 -13.62 -61.62
N PRO A 15 -7.63 -12.97 -60.50
CA PRO A 15 -8.93 -12.35 -60.39
C PRO A 15 -9.05 -11.28 -61.47
N THR A 16 -10.17 -11.29 -62.19
CA THR A 16 -10.48 -10.27 -63.20
C THR A 16 -10.48 -8.90 -62.54
N VAL A 17 -10.13 -7.84 -63.27
CA VAL A 17 -10.22 -6.44 -62.80
C VAL A 17 -11.58 -6.15 -62.17
N ASN A 18 -12.67 -6.68 -62.72
CA ASN A 18 -14.02 -6.54 -62.17
C ASN A 18 -14.19 -7.19 -60.78
N ALA A 19 -13.53 -8.33 -60.54
CA ALA A 19 -13.56 -9.00 -59.24
C ALA A 19 -12.77 -8.18 -58.19
N ILE A 20 -11.66 -7.57 -58.60
CA ILE A 20 -10.88 -6.66 -57.76
C ILE A 20 -11.72 -5.42 -57.41
N VAL A 21 -12.29 -4.76 -58.41
CA VAL A 21 -13.14 -3.56 -58.23
C VAL A 21 -14.34 -3.86 -57.35
N SER A 22 -15.03 -4.99 -57.58
CA SER A 22 -16.17 -5.42 -56.75
C SER A 22 -15.80 -5.65 -55.29
N HIS A 23 -14.59 -6.16 -55.01
CA HIS A 23 -14.12 -6.35 -53.64
C HIS A 23 -13.90 -5.01 -52.91
N PHE A 24 -13.37 -4.00 -53.60
CA PHE A 24 -13.21 -2.66 -53.02
C PHE A 24 -14.53 -1.91 -52.87
N GLN A 25 -15.47 -2.12 -53.79
CA GLN A 25 -16.79 -1.49 -53.75
C GLN A 25 -17.76 -2.15 -52.76
N ASN A 26 -17.54 -3.42 -52.41
CA ASN A 26 -18.29 -4.16 -51.40
C ASN A 26 -17.33 -4.75 -50.35
N PRO A 27 -16.82 -3.94 -49.40
CA PRO A 27 -15.94 -4.43 -48.33
C PRO A 27 -16.63 -5.42 -47.37
N ASP A 28 -17.95 -5.56 -47.48
CA ASP A 28 -18.77 -6.52 -46.75
C ASP A 28 -19.13 -7.76 -47.55
N MET A 29 -18.52 -7.96 -48.74
CA MET A 29 -18.65 -9.17 -49.55
C MET A 29 -18.17 -10.38 -48.73
N GLN A 30 -19.13 -10.96 -48.01
CA GLN A 30 -19.04 -12.07 -47.06
C GLN A 30 -17.73 -12.11 -46.26
N LYS A 31 -17.59 -11.18 -45.31
CA LYS A 31 -16.80 -11.50 -44.10
C LYS A 31 -17.42 -12.77 -43.51
N SER A 32 -16.66 -13.86 -43.46
CA SER A 32 -17.15 -15.10 -42.89
C SER A 32 -17.69 -14.83 -41.49
N GLN A 33 -18.73 -15.56 -41.07
CA GLN A 33 -19.30 -15.41 -39.72
C GLN A 33 -18.22 -15.48 -38.63
N GLY A 34 -17.13 -16.23 -38.86
CA GLY A 34 -15.94 -16.30 -38.01
C GLY A 34 -15.25 -14.94 -37.80
N ILE A 35 -14.93 -14.19 -38.88
CA ILE A 35 -14.28 -12.87 -38.76
C ILE A 35 -15.15 -11.88 -37.96
N ARG A 36 -16.49 -11.98 -38.13
CA ARG A 36 -17.44 -11.15 -37.39
C ARG A 36 -17.47 -11.50 -35.90
N LEU A 37 -17.43 -12.79 -35.58
CA LEU A 37 -17.33 -13.31 -34.22
C LEU A 37 -16.03 -12.90 -33.54
N ASP A 38 -14.90 -13.04 -34.23
CA ASP A 38 -13.58 -12.67 -33.72
C ASP A 38 -13.51 -11.18 -33.38
N THR A 39 -14.11 -10.33 -34.23
CA THR A 39 -14.18 -8.88 -33.99
C THR A 39 -15.03 -8.55 -32.76
N ILE A 40 -16.17 -9.24 -32.58
CA ILE A 40 -17.02 -9.06 -31.39
C ILE A 40 -16.30 -9.52 -30.13
N ILE A 41 -15.63 -10.67 -30.17
CA ILE A 41 -14.86 -11.21 -29.04
C ILE A 41 -13.72 -10.25 -28.66
N ALA A 42 -13.00 -9.71 -29.66
CA ALA A 42 -11.96 -8.73 -29.42
C ALA A 42 -12.52 -7.44 -28.78
N GLY A 43 -13.64 -6.92 -29.29
CA GLY A 43 -14.31 -5.75 -28.73
C GLY A 43 -14.76 -5.97 -27.27
N ASN A 44 -15.34 -7.12 -26.97
CA ASN A 44 -15.75 -7.48 -25.61
C ASN A 44 -14.55 -7.55 -24.65
N LYS A 45 -13.42 -8.12 -25.10
CA LYS A 45 -12.18 -8.17 -24.32
C LYS A 45 -11.63 -6.77 -24.04
N VAL A 46 -11.64 -5.88 -25.03
CA VAL A 46 -11.21 -4.48 -24.85
C VAL A 46 -12.08 -3.77 -23.82
N ASN A 47 -13.40 -3.91 -23.90
CA ASN A 47 -14.32 -3.31 -22.93
C ASN A 47 -14.11 -3.88 -21.52
N GLN A 48 -13.91 -5.19 -21.39
CA GLN A 48 -13.62 -5.82 -20.12
C GLN A 48 -12.31 -5.29 -19.52
N LEU A 49 -11.25 -5.18 -20.32
CA LEU A 49 -9.97 -4.65 -19.86
C LEU A 49 -10.08 -3.19 -19.44
N LYS A 50 -10.82 -2.37 -20.20
CA LYS A 50 -11.07 -0.98 -19.86
C LYS A 50 -11.77 -0.84 -18.50
N ASN A 51 -12.82 -1.62 -18.26
CA ASN A 51 -13.53 -1.59 -16.98
C ASN A 51 -12.61 -2.01 -15.82
N ARG A 52 -11.79 -3.06 -16.01
CA ARG A 52 -10.82 -3.48 -14.99
C ARG A 52 -9.75 -2.43 -14.72
N LEU A 53 -9.36 -1.67 -15.74
CA LEU A 53 -8.40 -0.57 -15.58
C LEU A 53 -9.03 0.57 -14.75
N GLU A 54 -10.26 0.96 -15.06
CA GLU A 54 -11.01 1.98 -14.29
C GLU A 54 -11.19 1.54 -12.82
N GLU A 55 -11.48 0.27 -12.55
CA GLU A 55 -11.57 -0.27 -11.18
C GLU A 55 -10.23 -0.19 -10.43
N LEU A 56 -9.13 -0.54 -11.10
CA LEU A 56 -7.78 -0.48 -10.50
C LEU A 56 -7.36 0.95 -10.19
N ASP A 57 -7.65 1.88 -11.09
CA ASP A 57 -7.37 3.32 -10.92
C ASP A 57 -8.10 3.86 -9.68
N ALA A 58 -9.38 3.54 -9.53
CA ALA A 58 -10.15 3.92 -8.34
C ALA A 58 -9.61 3.32 -7.03
N VAL A 59 -9.09 2.09 -7.07
CA VAL A 59 -8.47 1.44 -5.91
C VAL A 59 -7.13 2.09 -5.57
N GLU A 60 -6.33 2.45 -6.57
CA GLU A 60 -5.06 3.16 -6.39
C GLU A 60 -5.29 4.53 -5.75
N ASP A 61 -6.22 5.33 -6.29
CA ASP A 61 -6.60 6.63 -5.73
C ASP A 61 -7.06 6.51 -4.27
N ALA A 62 -7.93 5.55 -3.97
CA ALA A 62 -8.40 5.31 -2.61
C ALA A 62 -7.26 4.90 -1.66
N ARG A 63 -6.26 4.18 -2.17
CA ARG A 63 -5.09 3.76 -1.38
C ARG A 63 -4.15 4.95 -1.14
N ILE A 64 -3.90 5.77 -2.16
CA ILE A 64 -3.10 6.99 -2.04
C ILE A 64 -3.74 7.91 -1.00
N ALA A 65 -5.04 8.22 -1.15
CA ALA A 65 -5.77 9.08 -0.22
C ALA A 65 -5.67 8.57 1.24
N ARG A 66 -5.79 7.25 1.43
CA ARG A 66 -5.66 6.61 2.73
C ARG A 66 -4.25 6.76 3.31
N THR A 67 -3.22 6.48 2.53
CA THR A 67 -1.83 6.61 2.98
C THR A 67 -1.52 8.06 3.33
N THR A 68 -1.91 9.01 2.48
CA THR A 68 -1.71 10.44 2.75
C THR A 68 -2.43 10.90 4.01
N PHE A 69 -3.62 10.37 4.30
CA PHE A 69 -4.34 10.68 5.54
C PHE A 69 -3.60 10.18 6.78
N TYR A 70 -3.07 8.94 6.74
CA TYR A 70 -2.29 8.41 7.85
C TYR A 70 -0.98 9.15 8.05
N ASP A 71 -0.30 9.53 6.98
CA ASP A 71 0.95 10.31 7.06
C ASP A 71 0.69 11.68 7.70
N GLN A 72 -0.37 12.38 7.30
CA GLN A 72 -0.78 13.64 7.93
C GLN A 72 -1.13 13.48 9.41
N MET A 73 -1.87 12.42 9.76
CA MET A 73 -2.19 12.12 11.16
C MET A 73 -0.95 11.79 11.99
N ALA A 74 0.02 11.08 11.41
CA ALA A 74 1.29 10.81 12.06
C ALA A 74 2.10 12.10 12.28
N GLU A 75 2.15 12.99 11.29
CA GLU A 75 2.83 14.29 11.39
C GLU A 75 2.17 15.18 12.45
N VAL A 76 0.85 15.35 12.41
CA VAL A 76 0.08 16.13 13.40
C VAL A 76 0.20 15.52 14.80
N GLY A 77 0.11 14.19 14.90
CA GLY A 77 0.23 13.47 16.16
C GLY A 77 1.64 13.59 16.77
N GLN A 78 2.69 13.42 15.97
CA GLN A 78 4.06 13.62 16.44
C GLN A 78 4.33 15.06 16.85
N LYS A 79 3.90 16.02 16.04
CA LYS A 79 4.04 17.45 16.35
C LYS A 79 3.31 17.81 17.64
N GLY A 80 2.06 17.39 17.79
CA GLY A 80 1.27 17.62 19.00
C GLY A 80 1.85 16.92 20.24
N TRP A 81 2.49 15.75 20.07
CA TRP A 81 3.17 15.07 21.17
C TRP A 81 4.40 15.84 21.65
N TRP A 82 5.26 16.30 20.72
CA TRP A 82 6.43 17.12 21.06
C TRP A 82 6.03 18.49 21.64
N GLU A 83 5.00 19.14 21.10
CA GLU A 83 4.46 20.40 21.63
C GLU A 83 3.90 20.22 23.05
N SER A 84 3.27 19.08 23.37
CA SER A 84 2.77 18.78 24.72
C SER A 84 3.92 18.56 25.71
N ILE A 85 5.03 17.96 25.28
CA ILE A 85 6.24 17.81 26.09
C ILE A 85 6.91 19.16 26.30
N GLU A 86 6.94 20.02 25.29
CA GLU A 86 7.49 21.38 25.40
C GLU A 86 6.63 22.29 26.31
N GLN A 87 5.33 22.01 26.40
CA GLN A 87 4.41 22.67 27.34
C GLN A 87 4.55 22.22 28.79
N LEU A 88 5.26 21.13 29.10
CA LEU A 88 5.68 20.86 30.49
C LEU A 88 6.53 22.05 30.94
N ASN A 89 5.93 22.91 31.75
CA ASN A 89 6.54 24.14 32.18
C ASN A 89 7.82 23.79 32.96
N ALA A 90 8.93 24.46 32.66
CA ALA A 90 10.19 24.30 33.38
C ALA A 90 10.01 24.36 34.91
N HIS A 91 9.05 25.16 35.40
CA HIS A 91 8.66 25.23 36.80
C HIS A 91 8.01 23.93 37.32
N GLU A 92 7.13 23.29 36.55
CA GLU A 92 6.51 22.02 36.92
C GLU A 92 7.56 20.91 36.96
N VAL A 93 8.46 20.86 35.98
CA VAL A 93 9.60 19.93 35.97
C VAL A 93 10.47 20.14 37.21
N THR A 94 10.79 21.40 37.53
CA THR A 94 11.58 21.74 38.73
C THR A 94 10.89 21.30 40.02
N ILE A 95 9.56 21.45 40.13
CA ILE A 95 8.78 20.97 41.29
C ILE A 95 8.87 19.45 41.41
N PHE A 96 8.70 18.73 40.30
CA PHE A 96 8.79 17.27 40.29
C PHE A 96 10.19 16.78 40.67
N GLU A 97 11.24 17.42 40.15
CA GLU A 97 12.63 17.12 40.51
C GLU A 97 12.91 17.33 42.00
N ALA A 98 12.45 18.46 42.56
CA ALA A 98 12.61 18.76 43.98
C ALA A 98 11.91 17.73 44.86
N TRP A 99 10.69 17.33 44.51
CA TRP A 99 9.92 16.31 45.23
C TRP A 99 10.59 14.92 45.19
N LEU A 100 11.11 14.51 44.03
CA LEU A 100 11.86 13.26 43.88
C LEU A 100 13.14 13.28 44.72
N SER A 101 13.90 14.37 44.67
CA SER A 101 15.15 14.53 45.42
C SER A 101 14.94 14.44 46.93
N ASP A 102 13.90 15.09 47.45
CA ASP A 102 13.52 15.03 48.86
C ASP A 102 13.12 13.60 49.26
N THR A 103 12.29 12.94 48.45
CA THR A 103 11.85 11.56 48.70
C THR A 103 13.02 10.58 48.72
N CYS A 104 13.93 10.65 47.74
CA CYS A 104 15.14 9.84 47.70
C CYS A 104 16.06 10.11 48.89
N SER A 105 16.14 11.36 49.36
CA SER A 105 16.93 11.72 50.53
C SER A 105 16.35 11.14 51.82
N LYS A 106 15.02 11.20 51.99
CA LYS A 106 14.31 10.54 53.09
C LYS A 106 14.52 9.03 53.09
N MET A 107 14.35 8.38 51.94
CA MET A 107 14.56 6.94 51.80
C MET A 107 15.99 6.53 52.17
N ARG A 108 17.01 7.26 51.66
CA ARG A 108 18.41 7.02 52.01
C ARG A 108 18.66 7.19 53.51
N HIS A 109 18.08 8.22 54.11
CA HIS A 109 18.20 8.44 55.54
C HIS A 109 17.61 7.28 56.36
N HIS A 110 16.43 6.78 55.98
CA HIS A 110 15.83 5.61 56.63
C HIS A 110 16.66 4.33 56.45
N LEU A 111 17.22 4.11 55.26
CA LEU A 111 18.09 2.97 55.00
C LEU A 111 19.34 3.01 55.90
N ASN A 112 19.99 4.17 55.98
CA ASN A 112 21.14 4.36 56.86
C ASN A 112 20.80 4.18 58.35
N GLN A 113 19.59 4.56 58.78
CA GLN A 113 19.14 4.31 60.15
C GLN A 113 18.94 2.82 60.43
N LEU A 114 18.40 2.06 59.47
CA LEU A 114 18.25 0.61 59.61
C LEU A 114 19.60 -0.11 59.64
N GLU A 115 20.55 0.34 58.83
CA GLU A 115 21.91 -0.23 58.79
C GLU A 115 22.69 0.05 60.07
N ASN A 116 22.60 1.27 60.62
CA ASN A 116 23.30 1.66 61.85
C ASN A 116 22.52 1.29 63.13
N GLY A 117 21.23 1.00 63.02
CA GLY A 117 20.32 0.68 64.13
C GLY A 117 20.08 -0.82 64.33
N ALA A 118 20.64 -1.69 63.50
CA ALA A 118 20.58 -3.14 63.69
C ALA A 118 21.49 -3.55 64.86
N PRO A 119 20.95 -4.02 66.02
CA PRO A 119 21.81 -4.59 67.05
C PRO A 119 22.42 -5.87 66.51
N SER A 120 23.76 -5.92 66.41
CA SER A 120 24.49 -7.14 66.17
C SER A 120 24.30 -8.06 67.38
N SER A 121 23.27 -8.90 67.36
CA SER A 121 23.12 -9.98 68.34
C SER A 121 24.10 -11.09 68.00
N LEU A 122 25.40 -10.82 68.16
CA LEU A 122 26.41 -11.86 68.21
C LEU A 122 26.29 -12.51 69.60
N GLY A 123 25.57 -13.63 69.64
CA GLY A 123 25.38 -14.43 70.84
C GLY A 123 26.72 -14.75 71.51
N ARG A 124 26.92 -14.22 72.72
CA ARG A 124 27.85 -14.83 73.67
C ARG A 124 27.04 -15.75 74.56
N GLU A 125 27.01 -17.02 74.18
CA GLU A 125 26.69 -18.09 75.11
C GLU A 125 27.92 -18.30 76.01
N SER A 126 27.85 -17.81 77.25
CA SER A 126 28.79 -18.18 78.30
C SER A 126 28.32 -19.50 78.91
N PHE A 127 29.00 -20.60 78.59
CA PHE A 127 28.93 -21.83 79.38
C PHE A 127 29.66 -21.60 80.71
N GLY A 128 28.90 -21.52 81.79
CA GLY A 128 29.40 -21.58 83.17
C GLY A 128 29.37 -23.01 83.68
N VAL A 129 30.53 -23.46 84.17
CA VAL A 129 30.88 -24.78 84.74
C VAL A 129 30.01 -25.18 85.93
#